data_AF-A0A8J5D1M0-F1
#
_entry.id   AF-A0A8J5D1M0-F1
#
_cell.length_a   1.000
_cell.length_b   1.000
_cell.length_c   1.000
_cell.angle_alpha   90.00
_cell.angle_beta   90.00
_cell.angle_gamma   90.00
#
_symmetry.space_group_name_H-M   'P 1'
#
loop_
_entity.id
_entity.type
_entity.pdbx_description
1 polymer ?
#
loop_
_entity_poly.entity_id
_entity_poly.type
_entity_poly.pdbx_seq_one_letter_code
_entity_poly.pdbx_strand_id
1 'polypeptide(L)'
;MKGLRDAGAFANDVRSLVSTLEEMGNPFEDDSNDLISLESKETLPSSVRETVMHIKKIGKTQYQTFIEERLEKQEKAIDDVISQNKLPLFNSPKQVDNSKVKGMVAELKNDCHLFSRLYIASQRRERDLDNFFCHENQAFPPAITNNGKMRKGA
;
A
#
# COMPACT_ATOMS: atom_id res chain seq x y z
N MET A 1 4.57 15.17 -48.67
CA MET A 1 5.12 13.86 -48.25
C MET A 1 5.27 13.68 -46.72
N LYS A 2 4.60 14.49 -45.87
CA LYS A 2 4.67 14.32 -44.41
C LYS A 2 3.68 13.23 -43.90
N GLY A 3 2.44 13.27 -44.38
CA GLY A 3 1.40 12.30 -43.97
C GLY A 3 1.60 10.83 -44.40
N LEU A 4 2.46 10.53 -45.38
CA LEU A 4 2.72 9.12 -45.78
C LEU A 4 3.70 8.41 -44.81
N ARG A 5 4.59 9.17 -44.15
CA ARG A 5 5.47 8.64 -43.09
C ARG A 5 4.70 8.39 -41.80
N ASP A 6 3.76 9.27 -41.48
CA ASP A 6 2.93 9.18 -40.28
C ASP A 6 1.99 7.96 -40.34
N ALA A 7 1.47 7.61 -41.52
CA ALA A 7 0.65 6.41 -41.70
C ALA A 7 1.44 5.10 -41.48
N GLY A 8 2.71 5.06 -41.90
CA GLY A 8 3.59 3.91 -41.68
C GLY A 8 3.98 3.73 -40.21
N ALA A 9 4.25 4.84 -39.51
CA ALA A 9 4.51 4.82 -38.07
C ALA A 9 3.28 4.33 -37.29
N PHE A 10 2.10 4.88 -37.58
CA PHE A 10 0.84 4.46 -36.97
C PHE A 10 0.55 2.97 -37.18
N ALA A 11 0.75 2.45 -38.40
CA ALA A 11 0.54 1.03 -38.68
C ALA A 11 1.49 0.12 -37.87
N ASN A 12 2.72 0.57 -37.61
CA ASN A 12 3.67 -0.15 -36.77
C ASN A 12 3.30 -0.07 -35.29
N ASP A 13 2.82 1.08 -34.81
CA ASP A 13 2.35 1.26 -33.44
C ASP A 13 1.13 0.38 -33.16
N VAL A 14 0.16 0.34 -34.09
CA VAL A 14 -1.01 -0.55 -33.99
C VAL A 14 -0.56 -2.01 -33.96
N ARG A 15 0.34 -2.43 -34.86
CA ARG A 15 0.83 -3.82 -34.87
C ARG A 15 1.57 -4.19 -33.58
N SER A 16 2.34 -3.25 -33.04
CA SER A 16 3.03 -3.44 -31.77
C SER A 16 2.04 -3.58 -30.62
N LEU A 17 1.02 -2.71 -30.56
CA LEU A 17 -0.04 -2.79 -29.56
C LEU A 17 -0.80 -4.13 -29.63
N VAL A 18 -1.21 -4.56 -30.83
CA VAL A 18 -1.90 -5.85 -31.00
C VAL A 18 -1.00 -6.99 -30.52
N SER A 19 0.28 -7.01 -30.90
CA SER A 19 1.22 -8.03 -30.43
C SER A 19 1.34 -8.04 -28.91
N THR A 20 1.40 -6.87 -28.25
CA THR A 20 1.45 -6.80 -26.78
C THR A 20 0.18 -7.28 -26.12
N LEU A 21 -1.00 -7.00 -26.70
CA LEU A 21 -2.28 -7.48 -26.17
C LEU A 21 -2.46 -8.99 -26.38
N GLU A 22 -1.95 -9.55 -27.47
CA GLU A 22 -1.93 -10.99 -27.71
C GLU A 22 -0.98 -11.71 -26.73
N GLU A 23 0.20 -11.14 -26.45
CA GLU A 23 1.18 -11.71 -25.52
C GLU A 23 0.75 -11.56 -24.05
N MET A 24 0.32 -10.36 -23.66
CA MET A 24 -0.10 -10.07 -22.28
C MET A 24 -1.54 -10.53 -22.00
N GLY A 25 -2.30 -10.94 -23.02
CA GLY A 25 -3.72 -11.26 -22.91
C GLY A 25 -4.59 -10.00 -22.98
N ASN A 26 -5.72 -10.10 -23.69
CA ASN A 26 -6.61 -8.98 -23.93
C ASN A 26 -7.32 -8.56 -22.62
N PRO A 27 -7.04 -7.35 -22.08
CA PRO A 27 -7.63 -6.90 -20.82
C PRO A 27 -9.13 -6.60 -20.94
N PHE A 28 -9.68 -6.52 -22.15
CA PHE A 28 -11.11 -6.32 -22.39
C PHE A 28 -11.93 -7.62 -22.47
N GLU A 29 -11.25 -8.77 -22.50
CA GLU A 29 -11.89 -10.09 -22.40
C GLU A 29 -12.00 -10.57 -20.95
N ASP A 30 -11.49 -9.79 -19.99
CA ASP A 30 -11.58 -10.12 -18.59
C ASP A 30 -12.98 -9.79 -18.03
N ASP A 31 -13.70 -10.82 -17.61
CA ASP A 31 -14.97 -10.70 -16.89
C ASP A 31 -14.76 -10.44 -15.39
N SER A 32 -13.49 -10.36 -14.94
CA SER A 32 -13.18 -9.97 -13.58
C SER A 32 -13.70 -8.57 -13.32
N ASN A 33 -14.22 -8.42 -12.12
CA ASN A 33 -14.84 -7.19 -11.68
C ASN A 33 -13.76 -6.19 -11.18
N ASP A 34 -12.49 -6.54 -11.35
CA ASP A 34 -11.33 -5.89 -10.77
C ASP A 34 -10.83 -4.72 -11.62
N LEU A 35 -10.04 -3.86 -10.99
CA LEU A 35 -9.48 -2.69 -11.64
C LEU A 35 -8.02 -2.98 -11.99
N ILE A 36 -7.68 -3.09 -13.26
CA ILE A 36 -6.37 -3.54 -13.73
C ILE A 36 -5.63 -2.39 -14.44
N SER A 37 -4.33 -2.25 -14.19
CA SER A 37 -3.47 -1.33 -14.93
C SER A 37 -3.11 -1.92 -16.30
N LEU A 38 -3.41 -1.20 -17.39
CA LEU A 38 -3.12 -1.67 -18.75
C LEU A 38 -1.62 -1.82 -19.03
N GLU A 39 -0.79 -0.98 -18.42
CA GLU A 39 0.67 -0.99 -18.65
C GLU A 39 1.36 -2.17 -17.93
N SER A 40 0.95 -2.44 -16.68
CA SER A 40 1.62 -3.42 -15.81
C SER A 40 0.88 -4.75 -15.68
N LYS A 41 -0.38 -4.80 -16.13
CA LYS A 41 -1.33 -5.89 -15.86
C LYS A 41 -1.56 -6.16 -14.36
N GLU A 42 -1.13 -5.25 -13.48
CA GLU A 42 -1.34 -5.41 -12.04
C GLU A 42 -2.77 -5.07 -11.65
N THR A 43 -3.38 -5.92 -10.83
CA THR A 43 -4.66 -5.64 -10.18
C THR A 43 -4.47 -4.61 -9.07
N LEU A 44 -5.25 -3.53 -9.13
CA LEU A 44 -5.26 -2.48 -8.11
C LEU A 44 -5.95 -2.96 -6.82
N PRO A 45 -5.60 -2.37 -5.66
CA PRO A 45 -6.24 -2.71 -4.40
C PRO A 45 -7.76 -2.51 -4.43
N SER A 46 -8.49 -3.39 -3.74
CA SER A 46 -9.96 -3.33 -3.64
C SER A 46 -10.48 -1.99 -3.11
N SER A 47 -9.71 -1.31 -2.24
CA SER A 47 -10.07 0.02 -1.72
C SER A 47 -10.14 1.10 -2.81
N VAL A 48 -9.21 1.06 -3.77
CA VAL A 48 -9.20 1.98 -4.92
C VAL A 48 -10.36 1.64 -5.85
N ARG A 49 -10.57 0.35 -6.13
CA ARG A 49 -11.70 -0.14 -6.93
C ARG A 49 -13.04 0.30 -6.37
N GLU A 50 -13.30 0.03 -5.09
CA GLU A 50 -14.53 0.41 -4.41
C GLU A 50 -14.76 1.92 -4.47
N THR A 51 -13.70 2.70 -4.26
CA THR A 51 -13.75 4.16 -4.36
C THR A 51 -14.16 4.60 -5.76
N VAL A 52 -13.49 4.11 -6.81
CA VAL A 52 -13.78 4.47 -8.20
C VAL A 52 -15.22 4.09 -8.57
N MET A 53 -15.67 2.89 -8.17
CA MET A 53 -17.04 2.42 -8.44
C MET A 53 -18.11 3.28 -7.75
N HIS A 54 -17.83 3.80 -6.55
CA HIS A 54 -18.82 4.52 -5.75
C HIS A 54 -18.63 6.04 -5.73
N ILE A 55 -17.61 6.60 -6.38
CA ILE A 55 -17.25 8.02 -6.27
C ILE A 55 -18.42 8.95 -6.62
N LYS A 56 -19.22 8.57 -7.63
CA LYS A 56 -20.41 9.32 -8.05
C LYS A 56 -21.48 9.33 -6.96
N LYS A 57 -21.70 8.18 -6.30
CA LYS A 57 -22.65 8.06 -5.19
C LYS A 57 -22.19 8.88 -3.99
N ILE A 58 -20.90 8.79 -3.65
CA ILE A 58 -20.29 9.58 -2.57
C ILE A 58 -20.50 11.07 -2.81
N GLY A 59 -20.17 11.57 -4.00
CA GLY A 59 -20.35 12.99 -4.34
C GLY A 59 -21.81 13.44 -4.27
N LYS A 60 -22.75 12.60 -4.71
CA LYS A 60 -24.19 12.92 -4.62
C LYS A 60 -24.66 13.00 -3.16
N THR A 61 -24.21 12.08 -2.31
CA THR A 61 -24.53 12.13 -0.88
C THR A 61 -23.96 13.39 -0.23
N GLN A 62 -22.71 13.75 -0.51
CA GLN A 62 -22.08 14.95 0.03
C GLN A 62 -22.80 16.23 -0.41
N TYR A 63 -23.20 16.29 -1.68
CA TYR A 63 -24.03 17.39 -2.18
C TYR A 63 -25.35 17.49 -1.42
N GLN A 64 -26.06 16.37 -1.24
CA GLN A 64 -27.33 16.38 -0.54
C GLN A 64 -27.18 16.84 0.92
N THR A 65 -26.15 16.35 1.62
CA THR A 65 -25.81 16.78 2.97
C THR A 65 -25.51 18.27 3.03
N PHE A 66 -24.80 18.82 2.05
CA PHE A 66 -24.52 20.26 1.99
C PHE A 66 -25.81 21.09 1.87
N ILE A 67 -26.72 20.70 0.98
CA ILE A 67 -28.01 21.38 0.79
C ILE A 67 -28.83 21.34 2.09
N GLU A 68 -28.93 20.16 2.70
CA GLU A 68 -29.71 19.95 3.92
C GLU A 68 -29.15 20.77 5.10
N GLU A 69 -27.84 20.69 5.37
CA GLU A 69 -27.20 21.36 6.51
C GLU A 69 -27.19 22.89 6.37
N ARG A 70 -26.97 23.42 5.16
CA ARG A 70 -26.74 24.87 4.95
C ARG A 70 -27.96 25.63 4.43
N LEU A 71 -28.77 25.03 3.56
CA LEU A 71 -29.90 25.72 2.94
C LEU A 71 -31.22 25.42 3.64
N GLU A 72 -31.45 24.16 4.02
CA GLU A 72 -32.72 23.75 4.62
C GLU A 72 -32.73 23.97 6.14
N LYS A 73 -31.75 23.40 6.85
CA LYS A 73 -31.68 23.46 8.32
C LYS A 73 -30.94 24.69 8.84
N GLN A 74 -30.11 25.32 8.01
CA GLN A 74 -29.28 26.48 8.37
C GLN A 74 -28.42 26.24 9.63
N GLU A 75 -27.93 25.01 9.81
CA GLU A 75 -27.08 24.63 10.95
C GLU A 75 -25.64 25.13 10.79
N LYS A 76 -25.19 25.30 9.54
CA LYS A 76 -23.84 25.77 9.19
C LYS A 76 -23.94 26.96 8.23
N ALA A 77 -22.97 27.85 8.30
CA ALA A 77 -22.93 29.01 7.43
C ALA A 77 -22.57 28.60 5.99
N ILE A 78 -23.05 29.36 5.00
CA ILE A 78 -22.81 29.05 3.58
C ILE A 78 -21.33 29.17 3.22
N ASP A 79 -20.58 30.00 3.93
CA ASP A 79 -19.14 30.28 3.76
C ASP A 79 -18.23 29.38 4.62
N ASP A 80 -18.79 28.52 5.47
CA ASP A 80 -17.99 27.58 6.26
C ASP A 80 -17.13 26.69 5.36
N VAL A 81 -15.92 26.34 5.83
CA VAL A 81 -14.97 25.52 5.08
C VAL A 81 -15.53 24.12 4.80
N ILE A 82 -15.44 23.68 3.55
CA ILE A 82 -15.80 22.31 3.14
C ILE A 82 -14.55 21.43 3.21
N SER A 83 -14.64 20.29 3.89
CA SER A 83 -13.53 19.34 4.00
C SER A 83 -13.20 18.68 2.67
N GLN A 84 -11.91 18.52 2.38
CA GLN A 84 -11.46 17.82 1.17
C GLN A 84 -11.67 16.30 1.27
N ASN A 85 -12.03 15.68 0.14
CA ASN A 85 -12.15 14.24 0.01
C ASN A 85 -10.78 13.57 -0.08
N LYS A 86 -10.43 12.76 0.93
CA LYS A 86 -9.20 11.95 0.96
C LYS A 86 -9.50 10.51 0.54
N LEU A 87 -9.98 10.35 -0.68
CA LEU A 87 -10.35 9.05 -1.23
C LEU A 87 -9.15 8.37 -1.91
N PRO A 88 -8.94 7.05 -1.73
CA PRO A 88 -7.86 6.34 -2.39
C PRO A 88 -8.16 6.18 -3.89
N LEU A 89 -7.30 6.76 -4.73
CA LEU A 89 -7.36 6.70 -6.20
C LEU A 89 -6.12 6.01 -6.79
N PHE A 90 -5.91 6.11 -8.10
CA PHE A 90 -4.82 5.44 -8.84
C PHE A 90 -3.40 5.80 -8.33
N ASN A 91 -3.19 7.03 -7.85
CA ASN A 91 -1.91 7.47 -7.28
C ASN A 91 -1.77 7.22 -5.78
N SER A 92 -2.68 6.43 -5.18
CA SER A 92 -2.51 6.04 -3.79
C SER A 92 -1.22 5.23 -3.68
N PRO A 93 -0.28 5.59 -2.79
CA PRO A 93 0.88 4.75 -2.58
C PRO A 93 0.39 3.34 -2.29
N LYS A 94 0.96 2.34 -3.00
CA LYS A 94 0.73 0.92 -2.68
C LYS A 94 0.83 0.84 -1.16
N GLN A 95 -0.24 0.40 -0.48
CA GLN A 95 -0.14 0.13 0.95
C GLN A 95 0.82 -1.04 1.08
N VAL A 96 2.12 -0.75 1.05
CA VAL A 96 3.13 -1.66 1.56
C VAL A 96 2.70 -1.85 3.00
N ASP A 97 2.37 -3.09 3.34
CA ASP A 97 2.06 -3.49 4.70
C ASP A 97 3.28 -3.15 5.57
N ASN A 98 3.32 -1.90 6.05
CA ASN A 98 4.39 -1.35 6.87
C ASN A 98 4.49 -2.11 8.20
N SER A 99 3.55 -3.02 8.49
CA SER A 99 3.56 -3.93 9.62
C SER A 99 4.83 -4.80 9.67
N LYS A 100 5.27 -5.35 8.52
CA LYS A 100 6.49 -6.19 8.47
C LYS A 100 7.76 -5.37 8.68
N VAL A 101 7.87 -4.23 7.99
CA VAL A 101 9.05 -3.34 8.09
C VAL A 101 9.13 -2.71 9.48
N LYS A 102 8.00 -2.27 10.05
CA LYS A 102 7.95 -1.70 11.41
C LYS A 102 8.32 -2.72 12.48
N GLY A 103 7.93 -3.99 12.31
CA GLY A 103 8.35 -5.09 13.17
C GLY A 103 9.87 -5.28 13.16
N MET A 104 10.45 -5.42 11.97
CA MET A 104 11.90 -5.58 11.78
C MET A 104 12.71 -4.42 12.38
N VAL A 105 12.25 -3.17 12.22
CA VAL A 105 12.90 -1.99 12.82
C VAL A 105 12.80 -2.00 14.35
N ALA A 106 11.71 -2.51 14.92
CA ALA A 106 11.55 -2.63 16.37
C ALA A 106 12.49 -3.70 16.96
N GLU A 107 12.60 -4.85 16.30
CA GLU A 107 13.54 -5.92 16.69
C GLU A 107 14.99 -5.42 16.64
N LEU A 108 15.39 -4.74 15.56
CA LEU A 108 16.74 -4.19 15.43
C LEU A 108 17.09 -3.17 16.53
N LYS A 109 16.11 -2.35 16.96
CA LYS A 109 16.31 -1.42 18.08
C LYS A 109 16.51 -2.17 19.40
N ASN A 110 15.78 -3.24 19.64
CA ASN A 110 15.93 -4.05 20.85
C ASN A 110 17.30 -4.72 20.89
N ASP A 111 17.76 -5.27 19.77
CA ASP A 111 19.10 -5.85 19.65
C ASP A 111 20.17 -4.79 19.91
N CYS A 112 20.04 -3.60 19.31
CA CYS A 112 20.97 -2.49 19.54
C CYS A 112 21.03 -2.08 21.02
N HIS A 113 19.89 -1.99 21.72
CA HIS A 113 19.86 -1.71 23.15
C HIS A 113 20.51 -2.83 23.98
N LEU A 114 20.26 -4.08 23.64
CA LEU A 114 20.86 -5.24 24.30
C LEU A 114 22.38 -5.22 24.14
N PHE A 115 22.89 -5.05 22.92
CA PHE A 115 24.32 -4.98 22.66
C PHE A 115 24.98 -3.77 23.30
N SER A 116 24.30 -2.62 23.37
CA SER A 116 24.80 -1.44 24.08
C SER A 116 24.98 -1.72 25.58
N ARG A 117 23.99 -2.38 26.20
CA ARG A 117 24.06 -2.78 27.62
C ARG A 117 25.12 -3.86 27.84
N LEU A 118 25.23 -4.82 26.93
CA LEU A 118 26.26 -5.84 26.95
C LEU A 118 27.63 -5.16 26.90
N TYR A 119 27.89 -4.31 25.91
CA TYR A 119 29.14 -3.58 25.76
C TYR A 119 29.54 -2.83 27.04
N ILE A 120 28.65 -1.98 27.57
CA ILE A 120 28.93 -1.19 28.79
C ILE A 120 29.35 -2.08 29.95
N ALA A 121 28.63 -3.17 30.16
CA ALA A 121 28.87 -4.02 31.31
C ALA A 121 30.01 -5.03 31.07
N SER A 122 30.47 -5.23 29.82
CA SER A 122 31.69 -5.96 29.46
C SER A 122 32.94 -5.15 29.79
N GLN A 123 32.84 -3.82 29.87
CA GLN A 123 33.99 -2.96 30.22
C GLN A 123 34.44 -3.08 31.68
N ARG A 124 33.61 -3.66 32.56
CA ARG A 124 33.87 -3.72 34.02
C ARG A 124 33.91 -5.12 34.61
N ARG A 125 33.60 -6.16 33.83
CA ARG A 125 33.51 -7.54 34.30
C ARG A 125 34.10 -8.47 33.24
N GLU A 126 34.87 -9.46 33.68
CA GLU A 126 35.27 -10.58 32.83
C GLU A 126 34.02 -11.39 32.46
N ARG A 127 33.90 -11.80 31.19
CA ARG A 127 32.65 -12.37 30.67
C ARG A 127 32.89 -13.56 29.76
N ASP A 128 32.10 -14.57 30.03
CA ASP A 128 31.85 -15.69 29.14
C ASP A 128 30.74 -15.30 28.15
N LEU A 129 31.14 -14.77 27.00
CA LEU A 129 30.22 -14.43 25.91
C LEU A 129 29.68 -15.70 25.24
N ASP A 130 30.43 -16.80 25.27
CA ASP A 130 30.02 -18.05 24.65
C ASP A 130 28.76 -18.57 25.35
N ASN A 131 28.78 -18.64 26.69
CA ASN A 131 27.59 -19.02 27.47
C ASN A 131 26.42 -18.04 27.30
N PHE A 132 26.69 -16.75 27.11
CA PHE A 132 25.64 -15.75 26.88
C PHE A 132 24.92 -15.95 25.53
N PHE A 133 25.66 -16.26 24.46
CA PHE A 133 25.08 -16.50 23.14
C PHE A 133 24.55 -17.93 22.96
N CYS A 134 24.84 -18.85 23.87
CA CYS A 134 24.19 -20.17 23.93
C CYS A 134 22.70 -20.10 24.27
N HIS A 135 22.21 -18.96 24.77
CA HIS A 135 20.80 -18.76 25.13
C HIS A 135 20.11 -17.72 24.25
N GLU A 136 18.79 -17.84 24.16
CA GLU A 136 17.95 -16.94 23.39
C GLU A 136 17.83 -15.60 24.12
N ASN A 137 18.48 -14.56 23.58
CA ASN A 137 18.59 -13.25 24.24
C ASN A 137 17.44 -12.29 23.92
N GLN A 138 16.45 -12.74 23.16
CA GLN A 138 15.25 -11.98 22.84
C GLN A 138 14.16 -12.22 23.89
N ALA A 139 13.27 -11.24 24.08
CA ALA A 139 12.18 -11.33 25.06
C ALA A 139 11.17 -12.45 24.74
N PHE A 140 11.12 -12.88 23.49
CA PHE A 140 10.24 -13.94 23.02
C PHE A 140 11.03 -14.90 22.12
N PRO A 141 10.80 -16.22 22.22
CA PRO A 141 11.46 -17.21 21.38
C PRO A 141 11.06 -17.08 19.90
N PRO A 142 11.95 -16.72 18.96
CA PRO A 142 11.70 -16.73 17.51
C PRO A 142 11.20 -18.06 16.95
N ALA A 143 11.46 -19.19 17.62
CA ALA A 143 10.97 -20.50 17.22
C ALA A 143 9.43 -20.57 17.18
N ILE A 144 8.74 -19.89 18.11
CA ILE A 144 7.27 -19.95 18.26
C ILE A 144 6.59 -18.60 18.14
N THR A 145 7.35 -17.50 18.07
CA THR A 145 6.82 -16.14 17.93
C THR A 145 7.35 -15.44 16.68
N ASN A 146 6.61 -14.43 16.22
CA ASN A 146 7.02 -13.48 15.20
C ASN A 146 6.59 -12.09 15.71
N ASN A 147 7.55 -11.19 15.96
CA ASN A 147 7.28 -9.86 16.53
C ASN A 147 6.42 -9.90 17.81
N GLY A 148 6.71 -10.84 18.73
CA GLY A 148 5.96 -11.00 19.99
C GLY A 148 4.55 -11.59 19.86
N LYS A 149 4.14 -11.99 18.65
CA LYS A 149 2.88 -12.73 18.42
C LYS A 149 3.17 -14.19 18.14
N MET A 150 2.38 -15.09 18.72
CA MET A 150 2.50 -16.53 18.46
C MET A 150 2.30 -16.82 16.96
N ARG A 151 3.20 -17.61 16.38
CA ARG A 151 3.03 -18.08 15.00
C ARG A 151 1.76 -18.93 14.96
N LYS A 152 0.80 -18.56 14.12
CA LYS A 152 -0.34 -19.43 13.83
C LYS A 152 0.23 -20.58 12.97
N GLY A 153 0.05 -21.82 13.42
CA GLY A 153 0.45 -22.99 12.66
C GLY A 153 -0.17 -22.98 11.26
N ALA A 154 0.56 -23.52 10.29
CA ALA A 154 0.04 -23.76 8.94
C ALA A 154 -1.12 -24.75 8.97
#